data_AF-A0A6B2MIH4-F1
#
_entry.id   AF-A0A6B2MIH4-F1
#
_cell.length_a   1.000
_cell.length_b   1.000
_cell.length_c   1.000
_cell.angle_alpha   90.00
_cell.angle_beta   90.00
_cell.angle_gamma   90.00
#
_symmetry.space_group_name_H-M   'P 1'
#
loop_
_entity.id
_entity.type
_entity.pdbx_description
1 polymer ?
#
loop_
_entity_poly.entity_id
_entity_poly.type
_entity_poly.pdbx_seq_one_letter_code
_entity_poly.pdbx_strand_id
1 'polypeptide(L)' 'MTEQEAEQLATHRHYKGGLYRYIGVARHSETEESVVVYEHLWPHVRGLWVRPEAMFNGNLEDGTPRFRKLRD' A
#
# COMPACT_ATOMS: atom_id res chain seq x y z
N MET A 1 -8.97 -14.14 3.32
CA MET A 1 -7.69 -14.84 3.58
C MET A 1 -7.33 -14.64 5.04
N THR A 2 -6.61 -15.59 5.62
CA THR A 2 -6.07 -15.44 6.98
C THR A 2 -4.95 -14.40 6.98
N GLU A 3 -4.56 -13.90 8.16
CA GLU A 3 -3.41 -13.00 8.26
C GLU A 3 -2.13 -13.70 7.77
N GLN A 4 -1.95 -14.98 8.12
CA GLN A 4 -0.77 -15.76 7.75
C GLN A 4 -0.65 -15.98 6.23
N GLU A 5 -1.77 -16.20 5.54
CA GLU A 5 -1.82 -16.22 4.08
C GLU A 5 -1.49 -14.83 3.49
N ALA A 6 -1.97 -13.75 4.11
CA ALA A 6 -1.73 -12.39 3.66
C ALA A 6 -0.25 -12.00 3.81
N GLU A 7 0.41 -12.40 4.89
CA GLU A 7 1.84 -12.12 5.13
C GLU A 7 2.75 -12.77 4.08
N GLN A 8 2.34 -13.89 3.50
CA GLN A 8 3.07 -14.54 2.41
C GLN A 8 3.01 -13.73 1.11
N LEU A 9 1.91 -13.01 0.86
CA LEU A 9 1.69 -12.21 -0.35
C LEU A 9 2.04 -10.72 -0.19
N ALA A 10 2.03 -10.21 1.04
CA ALA A 10 2.18 -8.79 1.30
C ALA A 10 3.59 -8.29 0.96
N THR A 11 3.65 -7.15 0.29
CA THR A 11 4.90 -6.42 0.05
C THR A 11 5.01 -5.20 0.95
N HIS A 12 3.89 -4.70 1.49
CA HIS A 12 3.86 -3.52 2.36
C HIS A 12 2.92 -3.72 3.56
N ARG A 13 3.26 -3.10 4.68
CA ARG A 13 2.38 -2.97 5.86
C ARG A 13 2.10 -1.50 6.12
N HIS A 14 0.82 -1.14 6.22
CA HIS A 14 0.42 0.20 6.62
C HIS A 14 0.73 0.43 8.10
N TYR A 15 1.01 1.67 8.53
CA TYR A 15 1.31 1.97 9.94
C TYR A 15 0.20 1.54 10.92
N LYS A 16 -1.05 1.39 10.44
CA LYS A 16 -2.18 0.85 11.22
C LYS A 16 -2.26 -0.68 11.24
N GLY A 17 -1.25 -1.39 10.75
CA GLY A 17 -1.15 -2.86 10.80
C GLY A 17 -1.64 -3.62 9.56
N GLY A 18 -2.47 -3.01 8.70
CA GLY A 18 -3.01 -3.65 7.50
C GLY A 18 -1.95 -4.11 6.50
N LEU A 19 -2.22 -5.22 5.82
CA LEU A 19 -1.32 -5.87 4.87
C LEU A 19 -1.74 -5.61 3.43
N TYR A 20 -0.77 -5.23 2.60
CA TYR A 20 -1.01 -4.80 1.23
C TYR A 20 0.02 -5.37 0.27
N ARG A 21 -0.41 -5.57 -0.98
CA ARG A 21 0.45 -5.93 -2.11
C ARG A 21 0.54 -4.74 -3.07
N TYR A 22 1.71 -4.11 -3.10
CA TYR A 22 2.09 -3.15 -4.14
C TYR A 22 2.08 -3.81 -5.52
N ILE A 23 1.55 -3.10 -6.51
CA ILE A 23 1.47 -3.56 -7.90
C ILE A 23 2.36 -2.70 -8.79
N GLY A 24 2.25 -1.36 -8.70
CA GLY A 24 3.04 -0.45 -9.53
C GLY A 24 2.63 1.01 -9.38
N VAL A 25 3.34 1.90 -10.07
CA VAL A 25 2.95 3.30 -10.24
C VAL A 25 2.15 3.45 -11.54
N ALA A 26 1.06 4.21 -11.50
CA ALA A 26 0.25 4.58 -12.65
C ALA A 26 0.08 6.10 -12.72
N ARG A 27 -0.53 6.60 -13.81
CA ARG A 27 -0.84 8.01 -14.01
C ARG A 27 -2.36 8.23 -13.97
N HIS A 28 -2.81 9.22 -13.21
CA HIS A 28 -4.20 9.67 -13.26
C HIS A 28 -4.45 10.40 -14.60
N SER A 29 -5.45 9.98 -15.38
CA SER A 29 -5.65 10.47 -16.76
C SER A 29 -5.99 11.95 -16.84
N GLU A 30 -6.79 12.45 -15.88
CA GLU A 30 -7.28 13.84 -15.90
C GLU A 30 -6.29 14.85 -15.31
N THR A 31 -5.39 14.38 -14.42
CA THR A 31 -4.51 15.28 -13.64
C THR A 31 -3.03 15.04 -13.90
N GLU A 32 -2.70 13.95 -14.60
CA GLU A 32 -1.33 13.48 -14.82
C GLU A 32 -0.51 13.24 -13.53
N GLU A 33 -1.19 13.14 -12.38
CA GLU A 33 -0.55 12.87 -11.10
C GLU A 33 -0.15 11.38 -11.00
N SER A 34 1.00 11.12 -10.39
CA SER A 34 1.45 9.75 -10.13
C SER A 34 0.70 9.15 -8.94
N VAL A 35 0.18 7.94 -9.12
CA VAL A 35 -0.52 7.18 -8.08
C VAL A 35 0.11 5.80 -7.94
N VAL A 36 0.16 5.29 -6.71
CA VAL A 36 0.49 3.88 -6.46
C VAL A 36 -0.78 3.06 -6.58
N VAL A 37 -0.74 2.01 -7.40
CA VAL A 37 -1.74 0.94 -7.49
C VAL A 37 -1.31 -0.18 -6.55
N TYR A 38 -2.21 -0.57 -5.65
CA TYR A 38 -1.94 -1.60 -4.65
C TYR A 38 -3.22 -2.34 -4.27
N GLU A 39 -3.07 -3.53 -3.72
CA GLU A 39 -4.17 -4.38 -3.29
C GLU A 39 -4.20 -4.49 -1.76
N HIS A 40 -5.36 -4.27 -1.17
CA HIS A 40 -5.61 -4.60 0.23
C HIS A 40 -5.75 -6.12 0.38
N LEU A 41 -5.01 -6.73 1.31
CA LEU A 41 -5.04 -8.18 1.56
C LEU A 41 -5.79 -8.55 2.85
N TRP A 42 -5.55 -7.81 3.94
CA TRP A 42 -6.05 -8.12 5.29
C TRP A 42 -5.98 -6.87 6.20
N PRO A 43 -6.91 -6.63 7.15
CA PRO A 43 -7.98 -7.53 7.66
C PRO A 43 -9.33 -7.41 6.98
N HIS A 44 -9.56 -6.34 6.22
CA HIS A 44 -10.80 -6.11 5.50
C HIS A 44 -10.90 -6.88 4.17
N VAL A 45 -12.03 -6.71 3.49
CA VAL A 45 -12.28 -7.28 2.16
C VAL A 45 -11.15 -6.88 1.20
N ARG A 46 -10.70 -7.84 0.38
CA ARG A 46 -9.67 -7.60 -0.62
C ARG A 46 -10.18 -6.68 -1.72
N GLY A 47 -9.29 -5.87 -2.27
CA GLY A 47 -9.63 -4.98 -3.37
C GLY A 47 -8.44 -4.15 -3.85
N LEU A 48 -8.54 -3.64 -5.07
CA LEU A 48 -7.57 -2.71 -5.64
C LEU A 48 -7.87 -1.29 -5.19
N TRP A 49 -6.81 -0.58 -4.86
CA TRP A 49 -6.83 0.81 -4.43
C TRP A 49 -5.77 1.60 -5.19
N VAL A 50 -6.01 2.90 -5.30
CA VAL A 50 -5.03 3.88 -5.74
C VAL A 50 -4.84 4.95 -4.67
N ARG A 51 -3.64 5.50 -4.58
CA ARG A 51 -3.31 6.61 -3.68
C ARG A 51 -2.23 7.48 -4.33
N PRO A 52 -2.22 8.81 -4.15
CA PRO A 52 -1.11 9.65 -4.61
C PRO A 52 0.24 9.08 -4.17
N GLU A 53 1.19 8.99 -5.09
CA GLU A 53 2.49 8.33 -4.87
C GLU A 53 3.24 8.96 -3.69
N ALA A 54 3.28 10.30 -3.63
CA ALA A 54 3.91 11.04 -2.54
C ALA A 54 3.28 10.72 -1.17
N MET A 55 1.97 10.45 -1.12
CA MET A 55 1.31 10.08 0.13
C MET A 55 1.51 8.60 0.50
N PHE A 56 1.70 7.72 -0.49
CA PHE A 56 2.01 6.31 -0.24
C PHE A 56 3.43 6.16 0.32
N ASN A 57 4.39 6.82 -0.33
CA ASN A 57 5.82 6.80 0.05
C ASN A 57 6.16 7.74 1.22
N GLY A 58 5.20 8.55 1.66
CA GLY A 58 5.41 9.54 2.71
C GLY A 58 5.43 8.95 4.13
N ASN A 59 5.84 9.80 5.07
CA ASN A 59 5.94 9.48 6.49
C ASN A 59 4.84 10.21 7.29
N LEU A 60 4.63 9.77 8.53
CA LEU A 60 3.94 10.53 9.57
C LEU A 60 4.90 11.60 10.14
N GLU A 61 4.38 12.50 10.98
CA GLU A 61 5.16 13.58 11.60
C GLU A 61 6.32 13.06 12.46
N ASP A 62 6.15 11.88 13.07
CA ASP A 62 7.18 11.20 13.87
C ASP A 62 8.22 10.43 13.02
N GLY A 63 8.15 10.54 11.69
CA GLY A 63 9.04 9.85 10.77
C GLY A 63 8.63 8.41 10.44
N THR A 64 7.54 7.88 11.00
CA THR A 64 7.06 6.52 10.67
C THR A 64 6.59 6.45 9.23
N PRO A 65 7.06 5.49 8.39
CA PRO A 65 6.55 5.32 7.03
C PRO A 65 5.06 4.98 7.03
N ARG A 66 4.27 5.61 6.15
CA ARG A 66 2.84 5.28 6.02
C ARG A 66 2.64 3.84 5.56
N PHE A 67 3.45 3.40 4.60
CA PHE A 67 3.56 2.02 4.16
C PHE A 67 5.01 1.56 4.27
N ARG A 68 5.28 0.64 5.20
CA ARG A 68 6.60 0.02 5.36
C ARG A 68 6.73 -1.13 4.39
N LYS A 69 7.78 -1.14 3.55
CA LYS A 69 8.14 -2.28 2.71
C LYS A 69 8.55 -3.47 3.59
N LEU A 70 8.07 -4.67 3.27
CA LEU A 70 8.29 -5.88 4.07
C LEU A 70 9.45 -6.76 3.57
N ARG A 71 9.89 -6.57 2.32
CA ARG A 71 10.93 -7.35 1.65
C ARG A 71 11.71 -6.45 0.69
N ASP A 72 12.96 -6.78 0.39
CA ASP A 72 13.77 -6.06 -0.61
C ASP A 72 13.48 -6.50 -2.05
#